data_AF-A0A0D6AUQ4-F1
#
_entry.id   AF-A0A0D6AUQ4-F1
#
_cell.length_a   1.000
_cell.length_b   1.000
_cell.length_c   1.000
_cell.angle_alpha   90.00
_cell.angle_beta   90.00
_cell.angle_gamma   90.00
#
_symmetry.space_group_name_H-M   'P 1'
#
loop_
_entity.id
_entity.type
_entity.pdbx_description
1 polymer ?
#
loop_
_entity_poly.entity_id
_entity_poly.type
_entity_poly.pdbx_seq_one_letter_code
_entity_poly.pdbx_strand_id
1 'polypeptide(L)' 'MTKLILTPSFKRAFKTVIKRKPELKPKIELKLKLLADNPYNPILRTHKLKGRLSGA' A
#
# COMPACT_ATOMS: atom_id res chain seq x y z
N MET A 1 0.05 3.37 15.22
CA MET A 1 0.20 3.97 13.89
C MET A 1 1.66 3.91 13.46
N THR A 2 1.95 3.04 12.50
CA THR A 2 3.26 2.90 11.86
C THR A 2 3.40 3.93 10.75
N LYS A 3 4.56 4.59 10.66
CA LYS A 3 4.83 5.59 9.62
C LYS A 3 5.11 4.90 8.28
N LEU A 4 4.27 5.13 7.28
CA LEU A 4 4.50 4.63 5.92
C LEU A 4 5.49 5.53 5.18
N ILE A 5 6.53 4.92 4.61
CA ILE A 5 7.50 5.61 3.75
C ILE A 5 7.13 5.33 2.30
N LEU A 6 6.65 6.36 1.58
CA LEU A 6 6.29 6.25 0.18
C LEU A 6 7.49 6.57 -0.70
N THR A 7 8.04 5.55 -1.36
CA THR A 7 9.15 5.70 -2.29
C THR A 7 8.76 6.51 -3.53
N PRO A 8 9.72 7.15 -4.22
CA PRO A 8 9.43 7.85 -5.47
C PRO A 8 8.82 6.94 -6.54
N SER A 9 9.22 5.67 -6.60
CA SER A 9 8.63 4.68 -7.52
C SER A 9 7.16 4.42 -7.20
N PHE A 10 6.81 4.24 -5.92
CA PHE A 10 5.43 4.10 -5.49
C PHE A 10 4.58 5.33 -5.86
N LYS A 11 5.07 6.55 -5.58
CA LYS A 11 4.34 7.79 -5.88
C LYS A 11 4.04 7.94 -7.38
N ARG A 12 5.00 7.61 -8.25
CA ARG A 12 4.82 7.63 -9.71
C ARG A 12 3.79 6.59 -10.15
N ALA A 13 3.91 5.35 -9.67
CA ALA A 13 2.97 4.28 -9.99
C ALA A 13 1.55 4.63 -9.55
N PHE A 14 1.38 5.13 -8.32
CA PHE A 14 0.11 5.59 -7.77
C PHE A 14 -0.53 6.66 -8.66
N LYS A 15 0.23 7.71 -9.03
CA LYS A 15 -0.26 8.79 -9.91
C LYS A 15 -0.76 8.25 -11.25
N THR A 16 -0.02 7.32 -11.87
CA THR A 16 -0.42 6.71 -13.14
C THR A 16 -1.69 5.87 -13.00
N VAL A 17 -1.80 5.09 -11.93
CA VAL A 17 -2.98 4.25 -11.66
C VAL A 17 -4.23 5.09 -11.46
N ILE A 18 -4.18 6.11 -10.59
CA ILE A 18 -5.36 6.95 -10.32
C ILE A 18 -5.76 7.81 -11.52
N LYS A 19 -4.82 8.16 -12.41
CA LYS A 19 -5.15 8.87 -13.66
C LYS A 19 -5.98 7.99 -14.60
N ARG A 20 -5.71 6.69 -14.66
CA ARG A 20 -6.43 5.73 -15.50
C ARG A 20 -7.70 5.20 -14.84
N LYS A 21 -7.71 5.12 -13.51
CA LYS A 21 -8.76 4.51 -12.68
C LYS A 21 -9.00 5.35 -11.42
N PRO A 22 -9.66 6.52 -11.55
CA PRO A 22 -9.85 7.45 -10.42
C PRO A 22 -10.62 6.81 -9.25
N GLU A 23 -11.49 5.84 -9.52
CA GLU A 23 -12.25 5.09 -8.52
C GLU A 23 -11.37 4.29 -7.54
N LEU A 24 -10.12 4.01 -7.90
CA LEU A 24 -9.16 3.30 -7.04
C LEU A 24 -8.54 4.21 -5.98
N LYS A 25 -8.52 5.53 -6.18
CA LYS A 25 -7.90 6.47 -5.24
C LYS A 25 -8.42 6.31 -3.80
N PRO A 26 -9.75 6.40 -3.53
CA PRO A 26 -10.26 6.24 -2.17
C PRO A 26 -9.99 4.85 -1.59
N LYS A 27 -10.03 3.80 -2.42
CA LYS A 27 -9.76 2.43 -1.99
C LYS A 27 -8.30 2.26 -1.53
N ILE A 28 -7.35 2.82 -2.28
CA ILE A 28 -5.93 2.76 -1.94
C ILE A 28 -5.66 3.57 -0.67
N GLU A 29 -6.20 4.78 -0.56
CA GLU A 29 -6.03 5.63 0.63
C GLU A 29 -6.57 4.96 1.90
N LEU A 30 -7.74 4.33 1.83
CA LEU A 30 -8.32 3.57 2.95
C LEU A 30 -7.43 2.40 3.35
N LYS A 31 -6.91 1.65 2.38
CA LYS A 31 -6.01 0.53 2.66
C LYS A 31 -4.67 0.99 3.25
N LEU A 32 -4.12 2.12 2.80
CA LEU A 32 -2.91 2.71 3.39
C LEU A 32 -3.14 3.16 4.84
N LYS A 33 -4.30 3.77 5.14
CA LYS A 33 -4.66 4.10 6.53
C LYS A 33 -4.73 2.85 7.40
N LEU A 34 -5.44 1.82 6.93
CA LEU A 34 -5.56 0.55 7.65
C LEU A 34 -4.19 -0.14 7.84
N LEU A 35 -3.31 -0.08 6.83
CA LEU A 35 -1.95 -0.59 6.90
C LEU A 35 -1.10 0.17 7.92
N ALA A 36 -1.25 1.49 8.02
CA ALA A 36 -0.58 2.30 9.03
C ALA A 36 -1.10 2.02 10.45
N ASP A 37 -2.38 1.73 10.61
CA ASP A 37 -2.98 1.39 11.91
C ASP A 37 -2.60 -0.01 12.37
N ASN A 38 -2.84 -1.02 11.52
CA ASN A 38 -2.55 -2.42 11.79
C ASN A 38 -2.10 -3.15 10.51
N PRO A 39 -0.78 -3.32 10.31
CA PRO A 39 -0.24 -4.02 9.15
C PRO A 39 -0.70 -5.48 9.01
N TYR A 40 -1.09 -6.13 10.10
CA TYR A 40 -1.48 -7.54 10.13
C TYR A 40 -3.00 -7.74 10.18
N ASN A 41 -3.78 -6.70 9.87
CA ASN A 41 -5.22 -6.81 9.84
C ASN A 41 -5.66 -7.85 8.77
N PRO A 42 -6.47 -8.87 9.10
CA PRO A 42 -6.91 -9.90 8.16
C PRO A 42 -7.61 -9.35 6.90
N ILE A 43 -8.26 -8.18 6.99
CA ILE A 43 -8.93 -7.49 5.87
C ILE A 43 -7.93 -7.02 4.80
N LEU A 44 -6.66 -6.84 5.15
CA LEU A 44 -5.60 -6.50 4.21
C LEU A 44 -5.13 -7.72 3.41
N ARG A 45 -5.39 -8.95 3.91
CA ARG A 45 -4.95 -10.22 3.28
C ARG A 45 -3.47 -10.20 2.89
N THR A 46 -2.62 -9.65 3.77
CA THR A 46 -1.18 -9.56 3.54
C THR A 46 -0.54 -10.94 3.58
N HIS A 47 0.45 -11.16 2.71
CA HIS A 47 1.29 -12.35 2.75
C HIS A 47 2.73 -11.94 3.06
N LYS A 48 3.42 -12.73 3.90
CA LYS A 48 4.85 -12.52 4.14
C LYS A 48 5.62 -12.78 2.85
N LEU A 49 6.34 -11.76 2.39
CA LEU A 49 7.25 -11.88 1.26
C LEU A 49 8.44 -12.79 1.64
N LYS A 50 9.00 -13.48 0.65
CA LYS A 50 10.13 -14.43 0.82
C LYS A 50 11.23 -14.17 -0.19
N GLY A 51 12.40 -14.80 -0.01
CA GLY A 51 13.54 -14.69 -0.93
C GLY A 51 14.17 -13.30 -0.93
N ARG A 52 14.49 -12.75 -2.11
CA ARG A 52 15.10 -11.40 -2.25
C ARG A 52 14.21 -10.26 -1.74
N LEU A 53 12.93 -10.54 -1.46
CA LEU A 53 11.95 -9.60 -0.91
C LEU A 53 11.65 -9.87 0.57
N SER A 54 12.39 -10.77 1.22
CA SER A 54 12.21 -11.05 2.64
C SER A 54 12.60 -9.83 3.47
N GLY A 55 11.72 -9.42 4.40
CA GLY A 55 11.94 -8.26 5.27
C GLY A 55 11.73 -6.89 4.61
N ALA A 56 11.31 -6.87 3.34
CA ALA A 56 10.82 -5.67 2.67
C ALA A 56 9.41 -5.27 3.12
#